data_AF-A0A2E0YWS9-F1
#
_entry.id   AF-A0A2E0YWS9-F1
#
_cell.length_a   1.000
_cell.length_b   1.000
_cell.length_c   1.000
_cell.angle_alpha   90.00
_cell.angle_beta   90.00
_cell.angle_gamma   90.00
#
_symmetry.space_group_name_H-M   'P 1'
#
loop_
_entity.id
_entity.type
_entity.pdbx_description
1 polymer ?
#
loop_
_entity_poly.entity_id
_entity_poly.type
_entity_poly.pdbx_seq_one_letter_code
_entity_poly.pdbx_strand_id
1 'polypeptide(L)'
;MLEKELAQATRLAEQANRKVEQLRRQLVAESEKTHGKLKRELGAARKRYTAANARLKKAQSALRRQATPANQKKVEALVKQVQELADSVAGTARAAYEAAEKLLIVKADAMLATRKASATTRAANMVERATSRTRKRPAAKKAGARAKKKAPARKKAPARKKAPAKKKAPAKKKAPAKKQ
;
A
#
# COMPACT_ATOMS: atom_id res chain seq x y z
N MET A 1 44.61 7.40 -12.94
CA MET A 1 44.26 7.20 -11.52
C MET A 1 42.76 7.41 -11.29
N LEU A 2 42.23 8.59 -11.65
CA LEU A 2 40.81 8.94 -11.48
C LEU A 2 39.78 7.95 -12.08
N GLU A 3 40.02 7.41 -13.27
CA GLU A 3 39.07 6.45 -13.89
C GLU A 3 38.94 5.13 -13.11
N LYS A 4 40.05 4.66 -12.50
CA LYS A 4 40.05 3.43 -11.68
C LYS A 4 39.30 3.66 -10.37
N GLU A 5 39.49 4.82 -9.76
CA GLU A 5 38.80 5.24 -8.53
C GLU A 5 37.30 5.43 -8.77
N LEU A 6 36.90 6.06 -9.89
CA LEU A 6 35.51 6.21 -10.29
C LEU A 6 34.83 4.86 -10.55
N ALA A 7 35.52 3.94 -11.23
CA ALA A 7 35.02 2.59 -11.46
C ALA A 7 34.86 1.80 -10.15
N GLN A 8 35.81 1.94 -9.22
CA GLN A 8 35.72 1.33 -7.89
C GLN A 8 34.57 1.91 -7.07
N ALA A 9 34.40 3.23 -7.05
CA ALA A 9 33.30 3.91 -6.38
C ALA A 9 31.94 3.46 -6.93
N THR A 10 31.82 3.32 -8.26
CA THR A 10 30.60 2.84 -8.91
C THR A 10 30.27 1.40 -8.49
N ARG A 11 31.27 0.51 -8.48
CA ARG A 11 31.08 -0.88 -8.01
C ARG A 11 30.64 -0.95 -6.55
N LEU A 12 31.25 -0.13 -5.68
CA LEU A 12 30.86 -0.06 -4.26
C LEU A 12 29.44 0.48 -4.10
N ALA A 13 29.06 1.51 -4.87
CA ALA A 13 27.71 2.05 -4.86
C ALA A 13 26.67 1.02 -5.34
N GLU A 14 26.97 0.25 -6.39
CA GLU A 14 26.12 -0.85 -6.85
C GLU A 14 25.93 -1.94 -5.80
N GLN A 15 27.02 -2.38 -5.16
CA GLN A 15 26.97 -3.37 -4.09
C GLN A 15 26.16 -2.87 -2.88
N ALA A 16 26.34 -1.60 -2.50
CA ALA A 16 25.57 -0.98 -1.43
C ALA A 16 24.08 -0.91 -1.79
N ASN A 17 23.73 -0.51 -3.01
CA ASN A 17 22.34 -0.48 -3.48
C ASN A 17 21.69 -1.87 -3.45
N ARG A 18 22.40 -2.92 -3.89
CA ARG A 18 21.91 -4.31 -3.81
C ARG A 18 21.63 -4.74 -2.38
N LYS A 19 22.55 -4.45 -1.44
CA LYS A 19 22.36 -4.75 -0.01
C LYS A 19 21.17 -4.00 0.57
N VAL A 20 21.02 -2.71 0.24
CA VAL A 20 19.89 -1.90 0.69
C VAL A 20 18.56 -2.46 0.17
N GLU A 21 18.50 -2.92 -1.08
CA GLU A 21 17.30 -3.58 -1.61
C GLU A 21 16.99 -4.91 -0.92
N GLN A 22 18.01 -5.72 -0.64
CA GLN A 22 17.84 -6.97 0.12
C GLN A 22 17.28 -6.70 1.52
N LEU A 23 17.86 -5.74 2.25
CA LEU A 23 17.40 -5.35 3.58
C LEU A 23 15.96 -4.83 3.55
N ARG A 24 15.58 -4.02 2.55
CA ARG A 24 14.19 -3.55 2.39
C ARG A 24 13.23 -4.72 2.17
N ARG A 25 13.59 -5.68 1.32
CA ARG A 25 12.75 -6.89 1.08
C ARG A 25 12.61 -7.72 2.34
N GLN A 26 13.71 -7.92 3.08
CA GLN A 26 13.71 -8.63 4.36
C GLN A 26 12.82 -7.93 5.38
N LEU A 27 12.96 -6.61 5.54
CA LEU A 27 12.16 -5.81 6.46
C LEU A 27 10.66 -5.87 6.14
N VAL A 28 10.28 -5.80 4.85
CA VAL A 28 8.89 -6.02 4.43
C VAL A 28 8.42 -7.42 4.79
N ALA A 29 9.20 -8.46 4.47
CA ALA A 29 8.81 -9.84 4.75
C ALA A 29 8.68 -10.12 6.26
N GLU A 30 9.57 -9.58 7.09
CA GLU A 30 9.54 -9.73 8.55
C GLU A 30 8.37 -8.99 9.19
N SER A 31 8.07 -7.78 8.71
CA SER A 31 6.91 -7.02 9.18
C SER A 31 5.58 -7.69 8.78
N GLU A 32 5.49 -8.26 7.57
CA GLU A 32 4.34 -9.06 7.13
C GLU A 32 4.15 -10.32 8.00
N LYS A 33 5.24 -11.04 8.27
CA LYS A 33 5.22 -12.22 9.13
C LYS A 33 4.76 -11.87 10.54
N THR A 34 5.30 -10.80 11.12
CA THR A 34 4.98 -10.34 12.47
C THR A 34 3.51 -9.93 12.58
N HIS A 35 3.04 -9.08 11.68
CA HIS A 35 1.63 -8.69 11.63
C HIS A 35 0.71 -9.89 11.43
N GLY A 36 1.09 -10.83 10.54
CA GLY A 36 0.34 -12.06 10.31
C GLY A 36 0.24 -12.96 11.55
N LYS A 37 1.32 -13.11 12.32
CA LYS A 37 1.33 -13.85 13.59
C LYS A 37 0.42 -13.19 14.62
N LEU A 38 0.61 -11.89 14.87
CA LEU A 38 -0.17 -11.15 15.87
C LEU A 38 -1.66 -11.11 15.52
N LYS A 39 -2.02 -11.01 14.23
CA LYS A 39 -3.41 -11.09 13.78
C LYS A 39 -4.05 -12.45 14.13
N ARG A 40 -3.31 -13.56 13.93
CA ARG A 40 -3.79 -14.91 14.29
C ARG A 40 -3.92 -15.08 15.79
N GLU A 41 -2.91 -14.62 16.54
CA GLU A 41 -2.90 -14.65 18.00
C GLU A 41 -4.06 -13.84 18.60
N LEU A 42 -4.31 -12.63 18.09
CA LEU A 42 -5.44 -11.82 18.50
C LEU A 42 -6.78 -12.54 18.25
N GLY A 43 -6.92 -13.22 17.10
CA GLY A 43 -8.08 -14.05 16.80
C GLY A 43 -8.26 -15.20 17.81
N ALA A 44 -7.17 -15.89 18.16
CA ALA A 44 -7.18 -16.97 19.14
C ALA A 44 -7.49 -16.45 20.56
N ALA A 45 -6.89 -15.34 20.97
CA ALA A 45 -7.11 -14.71 22.26
C ALA A 45 -8.57 -14.28 22.43
N ARG A 46 -9.17 -13.65 21.40
CA ARG A 46 -10.60 -13.30 21.38
C ARG A 46 -11.48 -14.54 21.55
N LYS A 47 -11.20 -15.63 20.83
CA LYS A 47 -11.95 -16.89 20.98
C LYS A 47 -11.86 -17.42 22.42
N ARG A 48 -10.66 -17.47 23.00
CA ARG A 48 -10.46 -17.90 24.41
C ARG A 48 -11.23 -17.01 25.39
N TYR A 49 -11.17 -15.70 25.23
CA TYR A 49 -11.93 -14.73 26.04
C TYR A 49 -13.44 -14.99 25.93
N THR A 50 -13.98 -15.14 24.72
CA THR A 50 -15.42 -15.41 24.54
C THR A 50 -15.88 -16.72 25.20
N ALA A 51 -15.07 -17.77 25.11
CA ALA A 51 -15.36 -19.06 25.75
C ALA A 51 -15.30 -18.95 27.29
N ALA A 52 -14.29 -18.27 27.84
CA ALA A 52 -14.18 -18.04 29.28
C ALA A 52 -15.34 -17.18 29.81
N ASN A 53 -15.72 -16.13 29.08
CA ASN A 53 -16.85 -15.29 29.45
C ASN A 53 -18.19 -16.04 29.42
N ALA A 54 -18.37 -16.97 28.47
CA ALA A 54 -19.53 -17.87 28.48
C ALA A 54 -19.55 -18.79 29.71
N ARG A 55 -18.39 -19.30 30.15
CA ARG A 55 -18.27 -20.10 31.39
C ARG A 55 -18.57 -19.26 32.62
N LEU A 56 -18.09 -18.02 32.68
CA LEU A 56 -18.39 -17.09 33.76
C LEU A 56 -19.90 -16.82 33.87
N LYS A 57 -20.57 -16.52 32.75
CA LYS A 57 -22.04 -16.31 32.74
C LYS A 57 -22.80 -17.53 33.27
N LYS A 58 -22.39 -18.75 32.87
CA LYS A 58 -22.99 -19.98 33.39
C LYS A 58 -22.75 -20.12 34.89
N ALA A 59 -21.55 -19.87 35.38
CA ALA A 59 -21.24 -19.93 36.81
C ALA A 59 -22.03 -18.88 37.63
N GLN A 60 -22.18 -17.65 37.10
CA GLN A 60 -23.01 -16.62 37.71
C GLN A 60 -24.48 -17.05 37.78
N SER A 61 -25.01 -17.70 36.74
CA SER A 61 -26.38 -18.22 36.77
C SER A 61 -26.56 -19.33 37.83
N ALA A 62 -25.55 -20.20 38.00
CA ALA A 62 -25.57 -21.24 39.02
C ALA A 62 -25.50 -20.64 40.44
N LEU A 63 -24.67 -19.62 40.65
CA LEU A 63 -24.58 -18.90 41.91
C LEU A 63 -25.91 -18.20 42.28
N ARG A 64 -26.58 -17.60 41.30
CA ARG A 64 -27.92 -16.99 41.49
C ARG A 64 -28.99 -18.00 41.89
N ARG A 65 -28.88 -19.25 41.40
CA ARG A 65 -29.79 -20.33 41.76
C ARG A 65 -29.48 -20.90 43.14
N GLN A 66 -28.20 -21.04 43.47
CA GLN A 66 -27.73 -21.61 44.73
C GLN A 66 -26.50 -20.85 45.22
N ALA A 67 -26.72 -20.02 46.25
CA ALA A 67 -25.71 -19.18 46.88
C ALA A 67 -24.81 -19.98 47.84
N THR A 68 -24.07 -20.95 47.30
CA THR A 68 -23.10 -21.74 48.07
C THR A 68 -21.71 -21.10 48.01
N PRO A 69 -20.88 -21.27 49.07
CA PRO A 69 -19.51 -20.77 49.06
C PRO A 69 -18.66 -21.40 47.94
N ALA A 70 -18.96 -22.64 47.54
CA ALA A 70 -18.32 -23.28 46.40
C ALA A 70 -18.62 -22.57 45.07
N ASN A 71 -19.88 -22.18 44.85
CA ASN A 71 -20.28 -21.42 43.66
C ASN A 71 -19.67 -20.02 43.64
N GLN A 72 -19.56 -19.36 44.80
CA GLN A 72 -18.90 -18.06 44.92
C GLN A 72 -17.43 -18.14 44.51
N LYS A 73 -16.67 -19.07 45.10
CA LYS A 73 -15.26 -19.31 44.75
C LYS A 73 -15.04 -19.59 43.26
N LYS A 74 -15.95 -20.35 42.64
CA LYS A 74 -15.90 -20.64 41.19
C LYS A 74 -16.11 -19.40 40.34
N VAL A 75 -17.07 -18.55 40.70
CA VAL A 75 -17.31 -17.28 40.00
C VAL A 75 -16.10 -16.37 40.14
N GLU A 76 -15.55 -16.21 41.35
CA GLU A 76 -14.35 -15.38 41.58
C GLU A 76 -13.14 -15.85 40.76
N ALA A 77 -12.88 -17.16 40.72
CA ALA A 77 -11.81 -17.73 39.91
C ALA A 77 -12.02 -17.45 38.41
N LEU A 78 -13.25 -17.61 37.92
CA LEU A 78 -13.59 -17.32 36.52
C LEU A 78 -13.55 -15.82 36.19
N VAL A 79 -13.88 -14.94 37.14
CA VAL A 79 -13.74 -13.49 36.97
C VAL A 79 -12.26 -13.15 36.78
N LYS A 80 -11.38 -13.65 37.66
CA LYS A 80 -9.92 -13.45 37.53
C LYS A 80 -9.39 -13.95 36.18
N GLN A 81 -9.79 -15.16 35.79
CA GLN A 81 -9.40 -15.73 34.49
C GLN A 81 -9.88 -14.89 33.31
N VAL A 82 -11.13 -14.40 33.34
CA VAL A 82 -11.67 -13.54 32.27
C VAL A 82 -10.93 -12.21 32.23
N GLN A 83 -10.55 -11.65 33.37
CA GLN A 83 -9.79 -10.40 33.46
C GLN A 83 -8.39 -10.55 32.87
N GLU A 84 -7.65 -11.58 33.26
CA GLU A 84 -6.33 -11.90 32.68
C GLU A 84 -6.40 -12.11 31.15
N LEU A 85 -7.45 -12.81 30.68
CA LEU A 85 -7.69 -12.99 29.24
C LEU A 85 -8.06 -11.67 28.56
N ALA A 86 -8.77 -10.76 29.24
CA ALA A 86 -9.10 -9.44 28.70
C ALA A 86 -7.83 -8.60 28.53
N ASP A 87 -6.96 -8.59 29.52
CA ASP A 87 -5.67 -7.89 29.48
C ASP A 87 -4.76 -8.45 28.38
N SER A 88 -4.72 -9.78 28.24
CA SER A 88 -4.02 -10.45 27.14
C SER A 88 -4.59 -10.07 25.76
N VAL A 89 -5.91 -10.01 25.61
CA VAL A 89 -6.55 -9.55 24.36
C VAL A 89 -6.22 -8.08 24.09
N ALA A 90 -6.23 -7.22 25.11
CA ALA A 90 -5.89 -5.81 24.96
C ALA A 90 -4.41 -5.62 24.55
N GLY A 91 -3.49 -6.33 25.20
CA GLY A 91 -2.06 -6.30 24.88
C GLY A 91 -1.77 -6.81 23.47
N THR A 92 -2.34 -7.95 23.09
CA THR A 92 -2.19 -8.50 21.72
C THR A 92 -2.85 -7.61 20.67
N ALA A 93 -3.96 -6.95 20.99
CA ALA A 93 -4.58 -5.98 20.09
C ALA A 93 -3.68 -4.77 19.83
N ARG A 94 -3.12 -4.16 20.89
CA ARG A 94 -2.17 -3.05 20.76
C ARG A 94 -0.97 -3.45 19.89
N ALA A 95 -0.35 -4.59 20.21
CA ALA A 95 0.77 -5.11 19.44
C ALA A 95 0.41 -5.36 17.96
N ALA A 96 -0.78 -5.93 17.68
CA ALA A 96 -1.24 -6.17 16.33
C ALA A 96 -1.45 -4.86 15.54
N TYR A 97 -1.99 -3.81 16.16
CA TYR A 97 -2.17 -2.51 15.53
C TYR A 97 -0.84 -1.81 15.29
N GLU A 98 0.07 -1.78 16.26
CA GLU A 98 1.41 -1.24 16.08
C GLU A 98 2.17 -1.97 14.95
N ALA A 99 2.06 -3.30 14.89
CA ALA A 99 2.67 -4.08 13.81
C ALA A 99 2.03 -3.78 12.45
N ALA A 100 0.72 -3.51 12.41
CA ALA A 100 0.03 -3.09 11.20
C ALA A 100 0.51 -1.70 10.73
N GLU A 101 0.64 -0.74 11.63
CA GLU A 101 1.15 0.61 11.34
C GLU A 101 2.58 0.56 10.82
N LYS A 102 3.48 -0.16 11.51
CA LYS A 102 4.86 -0.37 11.09
C LYS A 102 4.93 -1.02 9.71
N LEU A 103 4.11 -2.05 9.45
CA LEU A 103 4.04 -2.69 8.15
C LEU A 103 3.62 -1.73 7.03
N LEU A 104 2.64 -0.86 7.29
CA LEU A 104 2.20 0.15 6.32
C LEU A 104 3.31 1.14 5.99
N ILE A 105 4.02 1.64 7.00
CA ILE A 105 5.16 2.55 6.82
C ILE A 105 6.27 1.88 6.00
N VAL A 106 6.68 0.67 6.40
CA VAL A 106 7.75 -0.09 5.71
C VAL A 106 7.37 -0.38 4.25
N LYS A 107 6.11 -0.74 3.99
CA LYS A 107 5.62 -0.94 2.61
C LYS A 107 5.59 0.35 1.80
N ALA A 108 5.16 1.45 2.42
CA ALA A 108 5.14 2.76 1.76
C ALA A 108 6.55 3.20 1.38
N ASP A 109 7.52 3.06 2.28
CA ASP A 109 8.92 3.38 2.02
C ASP A 109 9.52 2.52 0.91
N ALA A 110 9.23 1.21 0.91
CA ALA A 110 9.65 0.31 -0.16
C ALA A 110 9.07 0.75 -1.52
N MET A 111 7.78 1.09 -1.59
CA MET A 111 7.14 1.59 -2.81
C MET A 111 7.73 2.92 -3.27
N LEU A 112 7.98 3.86 -2.35
CA LEU A 112 8.59 5.15 -2.68
C LEU A 112 10.02 4.97 -3.21
N ALA A 113 10.80 4.05 -2.62
CA ALA A 113 12.13 3.72 -3.11
C ALA A 113 12.09 3.16 -4.53
N THR A 114 11.18 2.22 -4.82
CA THR A 114 10.99 1.68 -6.18
C THR A 114 10.56 2.76 -7.17
N ARG A 115 9.66 3.68 -6.77
CA ARG A 115 9.24 4.80 -7.62
C ARG A 115 10.40 5.74 -7.92
N LYS A 116 11.20 6.11 -6.91
CA LYS A 116 12.41 6.93 -7.07
C LYS A 116 13.39 6.27 -8.05
N ALA A 117 13.67 4.97 -7.89
CA ALA A 117 14.53 4.23 -8.81
C ALA A 117 13.97 4.21 -10.25
N SER A 118 12.67 3.99 -10.42
CA SER A 118 12.06 4.04 -11.76
C SER A 118 12.11 5.43 -12.40
N ALA A 119 11.99 6.49 -11.58
CA ALA A 119 12.06 7.87 -12.04
C ALA A 119 13.48 8.25 -12.44
N THR A 120 14.50 7.83 -11.68
CA THR A 120 15.91 8.06 -12.05
C THR A 120 16.28 7.30 -13.32
N THR A 121 15.82 6.06 -13.50
CA THR A 121 16.02 5.32 -14.77
C THR A 121 15.35 6.04 -15.95
N ARG A 122 14.12 6.55 -15.79
CA ARG A 122 13.44 7.32 -16.85
C ARG A 122 14.19 8.61 -17.17
N ALA A 123 14.66 9.34 -16.16
CA ALA A 123 15.43 10.56 -16.34
C ALA A 123 16.75 10.28 -17.07
N ALA A 124 17.49 9.24 -16.66
CA ALA A 124 18.71 8.82 -17.32
C ALA A 124 18.47 8.47 -18.80
N ASN A 125 17.43 7.67 -19.09
CA ASN A 125 17.05 7.33 -20.46
C ASN A 125 16.67 8.55 -21.31
N MET A 126 16.01 9.56 -20.72
CA MET A 126 15.69 10.80 -21.42
C MET A 126 16.94 11.64 -21.72
N VAL A 127 17.88 11.73 -20.77
CA VAL A 127 19.17 12.41 -20.96
C VAL A 127 19.98 11.71 -22.04
N GLU A 128 20.08 10.38 -22.02
CA GLU A 128 20.79 9.59 -23.03
C GLU A 128 20.16 9.74 -24.44
N ARG A 129 18.82 9.76 -24.51
CA ARG A 129 18.10 10.06 -25.77
C ARG A 129 18.34 11.50 -26.25
N ALA A 130 18.46 12.46 -25.34
CA ALA A 130 18.75 13.84 -25.69
C ALA A 130 20.19 13.97 -26.21
N THR A 131 21.19 13.44 -25.50
CA THR A 131 22.61 13.53 -25.87
C THR A 131 22.92 12.75 -27.16
N SER A 132 22.29 11.60 -27.39
CA SER A 132 22.43 10.84 -28.64
C SER A 132 21.79 11.56 -29.84
N ARG A 133 20.70 12.30 -29.65
CA ARG A 133 20.12 13.17 -30.70
C ARG A 133 21.00 14.38 -31.00
N THR A 134 21.67 14.96 -30.00
CA THR A 134 22.62 16.07 -30.21
C THR A 134 23.89 15.59 -30.92
N ARG A 135 24.38 14.37 -30.62
CA ARG A 135 25.53 13.76 -31.31
C ARG A 135 25.24 13.31 -32.74
N LYS A 136 23.98 13.08 -33.11
CA LYS A 136 23.55 12.68 -34.48
C LYS A 136 23.14 13.85 -35.38
N ARG A 137 23.26 15.12 -34.96
CA ARG A 137 23.14 16.25 -35.90
C ARG A 137 24.43 16.33 -36.72
N PRO A 138 24.41 16.07 -38.05
CA PRO A 138 25.55 16.41 -38.86
C PRO A 138 25.76 17.93 -38.76
N ALA A 139 27.01 18.35 -38.61
CA ALA A 139 27.40 19.74 -38.77
C ALA A 139 26.90 20.21 -40.15
N ALA A 140 25.77 20.92 -40.17
CA ALA A 140 25.27 21.55 -41.37
C ALA A 140 26.28 22.61 -41.78
N LYS A 141 27.04 22.29 -42.82
CA LYS A 141 27.93 23.17 -43.57
C LYS A 141 27.26 24.53 -43.80
N LYS A 142 28.06 25.59 -43.68
CA LYS A 142 27.81 26.90 -44.27
C LYS A 142 27.33 26.74 -45.72
N ALA A 143 26.15 27.25 -46.05
CA ALA A 143 25.80 27.72 -47.39
C ALA A 143 24.50 28.54 -47.34
N GLY A 144 24.60 29.83 -47.67
CA GLY A 144 23.70 30.45 -48.63
C GLY A 144 22.33 31.00 -48.16
N ALA A 145 22.15 32.28 -48.48
CA ALA A 145 20.88 32.90 -48.89
C ALA A 145 19.85 33.23 -47.80
N ARG A 146 20.05 34.43 -47.26
CA ARG A 146 19.01 35.41 -46.92
C ARG A 146 17.95 35.45 -48.03
N ALA A 147 16.78 34.84 -47.82
CA ALA A 147 15.63 34.99 -48.71
C ALA A 147 14.42 35.55 -47.94
N LYS A 148 14.22 36.86 -48.09
CA LYS A 148 12.96 37.55 -47.82
C LYS A 148 11.89 37.08 -48.83
N LYS A 149 10.63 37.13 -48.38
CA LYS A 149 9.37 37.21 -49.17
C LYS A 149 8.92 35.95 -49.93
N LYS A 150 7.81 35.35 -49.48
CA LYS A 150 6.43 35.55 -50.00
C LYS A 150 5.48 34.55 -49.34
N ALA A 151 4.44 35.03 -48.67
CA ALA A 151 3.18 34.30 -48.58
C ALA A 151 2.57 34.28 -49.99
N PRO A 152 1.89 33.19 -50.40
CA PRO A 152 0.43 33.29 -50.43
C PRO A 152 -0.32 31.96 -50.17
N ALA A 153 -1.64 32.14 -50.07
CA ALA A 153 -2.69 31.15 -50.29
C ALA A 153 -3.08 30.23 -49.12
N ARG A 154 -4.02 30.77 -48.32
CA ARG A 154 -5.21 30.07 -47.81
C ARG A 154 -5.53 28.81 -48.63
N LYS A 155 -5.38 27.63 -48.03
CA LYS A 155 -6.14 26.45 -48.43
C LYS A 155 -7.25 26.20 -47.41
N LYS A 156 -8.43 26.04 -48.01
CA LYS A 156 -9.77 26.05 -47.44
C LYS A 156 -9.95 24.97 -46.38
N ALA A 157 -10.67 25.33 -45.32
CA ALA A 157 -11.30 24.38 -44.41
C ALA A 157 -12.32 23.51 -45.18
N PRO A 158 -12.35 22.18 -44.96
CA PRO A 158 -13.54 21.40 -45.19
C PRO A 158 -14.39 21.37 -43.91
N ALA A 159 -15.52 22.07 -44.02
CA ALA A 159 -16.84 21.71 -43.52
C ALA A 159 -16.97 21.03 -42.14
N ARG A 160 -17.54 21.80 -41.21
CA ARG A 160 -18.43 21.34 -40.14
C ARG A 160 -19.21 20.10 -40.56
N LYS A 161 -18.90 18.94 -39.97
CA LYS A 161 -19.90 17.88 -39.81
C LYS A 161 -20.67 18.15 -38.52
N LYS A 162 -21.97 18.38 -38.72
CA LYS A 162 -23.01 18.64 -37.74
C LYS A 162 -23.02 17.55 -36.67
N ALA A 163 -23.22 17.97 -35.42
CA ALA A 163 -23.69 17.12 -34.34
C ALA A 163 -25.07 16.52 -34.68
N PRO A 164 -25.33 15.27 -34.29
CA PRO A 164 -26.64 14.85 -33.78
C PRO A 164 -26.53 14.82 -32.25
N ALA A 165 -27.10 15.81 -31.57
CA ALA A 165 -28.45 15.75 -31.02
C ALA A 165 -28.57 14.74 -29.87
N LYS A 166 -28.66 15.32 -28.67
CA LYS A 166 -29.15 14.73 -27.41
C LYS A 166 -30.20 13.63 -27.65
N LYS A 167 -29.96 12.42 -27.17
CA LYS A 167 -31.04 11.51 -26.77
C LYS A 167 -31.13 11.47 -25.25
N LYS A 168 -32.30 11.93 -24.80
CA LYS A 168 -32.82 12.00 -23.44
C LYS A 168 -32.70 10.66 -22.71
N ALA A 169 -32.35 10.73 -21.42
CA ALA A 169 -32.84 9.78 -20.43
C ALA A 169 -34.36 9.93 -20.27
N PRO A 170 -35.09 8.82 -20.17
CA PRO A 170 -35.90 8.55 -18.97
C PRO A 170 -35.90 7.03 -18.68
N ALA A 171 -36.34 6.48 -17.56
CA ALA A 171 -36.66 6.93 -16.22
C ALA A 171 -36.68 5.65 -15.36
N LYS A 172 -36.57 5.84 -14.04
CA LYS A 172 -36.99 4.94 -12.96
C LYS A 172 -37.95 3.82 -13.39
N LYS A 173 -37.57 2.55 -13.17
CA LYS A 173 -38.55 1.50 -12.84
C LYS A 173 -38.43 1.16 -11.36
N LYS A 174 -39.52 1.47 -10.66
CA LYS A 174 -39.82 1.10 -9.28
C LYS A 174 -39.88 -0.44 -9.14
N ALA A 175 -39.52 -0.90 -7.96
CA ALA A 175 -39.94 -2.19 -7.41
C ALA A 175 -41.48 -2.30 -7.36
N PRO A 176 -42.03 -3.51 -7.46
CA PRO A 176 -43.20 -3.91 -6.71
C PRO A 176 -42.80 -4.83 -5.55
N ALA A 177 -43.41 -4.55 -4.40
CA ALA A 177 -43.41 -5.37 -3.21
C ALA A 177 -44.45 -6.52 -3.31
N LYS A 178 -44.32 -7.48 -2.38
CA LYS A 178 -45.33 -8.47 -1.92
C LYS A 178 -45.58 -9.63 -2.90
N LYS A 179 -45.81 -10.90 -2.52
CA LYS A 179 -46.21 -11.68 -1.31
C LYS A 179 -45.58 -13.09 -1.55
N GLN A 180 -45.48 -14.06 -0.64
CA GLN A 180 -46.30 -14.53 0.47
C GLN A 180 -45.46 -15.54 1.26
#